data_AF-A0A4W5LXP5-F1
#
_entry.id   AF-A0A4W5LXP5-F1
#
_cell.length_a   1.000
_cell.length_b   1.000
_cell.length_c   1.000
_cell.angle_alpha   90.00
_cell.angle_beta   90.00
_cell.angle_gamma   90.00
#
_symmetry.space_group_name_H-M   'P 1'
#
loop_
_entity.id
_entity.type
_entity.pdbx_description
1 polymer ?
#
loop_
_entity_poly.entity_id
_entity_poly.type
_entity_poly.pdbx_seq_one_letter_code
_entity_poly.pdbx_strand_id
1 'polypeptide(L)'
;MDEKMKKMGDMQLSAVTDTKKRKTILDQIFLWEQNLEHFHMGLFRFRCYLSSLQGGELPNPKRLLAFASRPTKLAMGRLGIFSVSSFHALVAARAESGGRRRTQAMSRTSSSKRKSRFSSLWGLDTTSKKKIHPTINQVFADGEEQMKKALDGIYDVDTARESVKSEEESSSGQHRRD
;
A
#
# COMPACT_ATOMS: atom_id res chain seq x y z
N MET A 1 19.43 10.61 6.30
CA MET A 1 19.93 10.90 7.66
C MET A 1 20.99 9.88 8.03
N ASP A 2 20.65 8.59 8.04
CA ASP A 2 21.51 7.47 8.45
C ASP A 2 22.84 7.39 7.69
N GLU A 3 22.89 7.73 6.39
CA GLU A 3 24.16 7.76 5.65
C GLU A 3 25.15 8.80 6.22
N LYS A 4 24.65 9.96 6.64
CA LYS A 4 25.48 11.00 7.28
C LYS A 4 25.92 10.56 8.67
N MET A 5 25.01 9.96 9.45
CA MET A 5 25.32 9.45 10.78
C MET A 5 26.36 8.33 10.73
N LYS A 6 26.24 7.41 9.77
CA LYS A 6 27.24 6.38 9.51
C LYS A 6 28.62 6.96 9.24
N LYS A 7 28.74 7.89 8.28
CA LYS A 7 30.01 8.55 7.96
C LYS A 7 30.61 9.30 9.16
N MET A 8 29.76 9.91 9.99
CA MET A 8 30.19 10.56 11.23
C MET A 8 30.73 9.55 12.25
N GLY A 9 30.04 8.42 12.45
CA GLY A 9 30.52 7.34 13.32
C GLY A 9 31.86 6.77 12.84
N ASP A 10 32.01 6.52 11.55
CA ASP A 10 33.25 6.04 10.94
C ASP A 10 34.42 7.01 11.19
N MET A 11 34.16 8.31 11.09
CA MET A 11 35.16 9.35 11.38
C MET A 11 35.55 9.40 12.86
N GLN A 12 34.62 9.17 13.78
CA GLN A 12 34.90 9.16 15.22
C GLN A 12 35.78 7.98 15.65
N LEU A 13 35.75 6.86 14.92
CA LEU A 13 36.54 5.67 15.28
C LEU A 13 38.05 5.90 15.28
N SER A 14 38.58 6.87 14.55
CA SER A 14 40.02 7.18 14.60
C SER A 14 40.40 8.01 15.83
N ALA A 15 39.47 8.79 16.38
CA ALA A 15 39.71 9.69 17.50
C ALA A 15 39.45 9.05 18.88
N VAL A 16 38.57 8.05 18.97
CA VAL A 16 38.19 7.42 20.24
C VAL A 16 39.15 6.27 20.59
N THR A 17 39.88 6.39 21.69
CA THR A 17 40.83 5.35 22.18
C THR A 17 40.17 4.35 23.13
N ASP A 18 39.14 4.75 23.88
CA ASP A 18 38.42 3.89 24.82
C ASP A 18 37.70 2.74 24.11
N THR A 19 38.11 1.52 24.40
CA THR A 19 37.61 0.29 23.77
C THR A 19 36.12 0.09 23.95
N LYS A 20 35.54 0.50 25.08
CA LYS A 20 34.10 0.36 25.34
C LYS A 20 33.29 1.30 24.44
N LYS A 21 33.70 2.57 24.35
CA LYS A 21 33.06 3.58 23.48
C LYS A 21 33.21 3.22 22.01
N ARG A 22 34.39 2.75 21.59
CA ARG A 22 34.63 2.26 20.23
C ARG A 22 33.65 1.17 19.84
N LYS A 23 33.41 0.20 20.74
CA LYS A 23 32.43 -0.87 20.51
C LYS A 23 31.02 -0.32 20.31
N THR A 24 30.58 0.60 21.18
CA THR A 24 29.25 1.22 21.04
C THR A 24 29.11 1.96 19.70
N ILE A 25 30.14 2.67 19.24
CA ILE A 25 30.12 3.36 17.94
C ILE A 25 30.02 2.35 16.79
N LEU A 26 30.77 1.25 16.84
CA LEU A 26 30.68 0.18 15.84
C LEU A 26 29.27 -0.44 15.78
N ASP A 27 28.66 -0.68 16.94
CA ASP A 27 27.31 -1.23 17.02
C ASP A 27 26.28 -0.25 16.39
N GLN A 28 26.45 1.06 16.58
CA GLN A 28 25.60 2.08 15.93
C GLN A 28 25.83 2.15 14.42
N ILE A 29 27.09 2.10 13.96
CA ILE A 29 27.43 2.05 12.53
C ILE A 29 26.74 0.86 11.86
N PHE A 30 26.83 -0.32 12.49
CA PHE A 30 26.19 -1.52 11.99
C PHE A 30 24.65 -1.38 11.94
N LEU A 31 24.04 -0.75 12.94
CA LEU A 31 22.60 -0.45 12.93
C LEU A 31 22.21 0.46 11.76
N TRP A 32 22.96 1.55 11.53
CA TRP A 32 22.71 2.44 10.38
C TRP A 32 22.91 1.72 9.05
N GLU A 33 23.89 0.82 8.94
CA GLU A 33 24.04 -0.02 7.74
C GLU A 33 22.79 -0.88 7.47
N GLN A 34 22.25 -1.54 8.49
CA GLN A 34 21.03 -2.34 8.35
C GLN A 34 19.81 -1.50 8.00
N ASN A 35 19.67 -0.31 8.61
CA ASN A 35 18.59 0.61 8.29
C ASN A 35 18.67 1.09 6.84
N LEU A 36 19.87 1.38 6.35
CA LEU A 36 20.08 1.77 4.95
C LEU A 36 19.72 0.62 4.00
N GLU A 37 20.10 -0.62 4.30
CA GLU A 37 19.67 -1.79 3.50
C GLU A 37 18.14 -1.89 3.45
N HIS A 38 17.46 -1.73 4.59
CA HIS A 38 16.00 -1.76 4.66
C HIS A 38 15.36 -0.62 3.86
N PHE A 39 15.90 0.60 3.98
CA PHE A 39 15.46 1.76 3.22
C PHE A 39 15.62 1.55 1.71
N HIS A 40 16.79 1.10 1.24
CA HIS A 40 17.04 0.87 -0.18
C HIS A 40 16.17 -0.25 -0.74
N MET A 41 15.90 -1.30 0.04
CA MET A 41 14.98 -2.35 -0.33
C MET A 41 13.54 -1.82 -0.47
N GLY A 42 13.09 -1.01 0.49
CA GLY A 42 11.79 -0.35 0.44
C GLY A 42 11.64 0.58 -0.76
N LEU A 43 12.66 1.41 -1.03
CA LEU A 43 12.70 2.30 -2.19
C LEU A 43 12.63 1.54 -3.51
N PHE A 44 13.38 0.44 -3.64
CA PHE A 44 13.34 -0.41 -4.83
C PHE A 44 11.94 -1.00 -5.03
N ARG A 45 11.33 -1.52 -3.96
CA ARG A 45 9.97 -2.09 -3.98
C ARG A 45 8.92 -1.07 -4.43
N PHE A 46 8.96 0.15 -3.89
CA PHE A 46 8.03 1.20 -4.31
C PHE A 46 8.23 1.62 -5.76
N ARG A 47 9.48 1.66 -6.25
CA ARG A 47 9.75 1.92 -7.67
C ARG A 47 9.18 0.82 -8.56
N CYS A 48 9.31 -0.45 -8.18
CA CYS A 48 8.67 -1.55 -8.92
C CYS A 48 7.15 -1.36 -9.00
N TYR A 49 6.49 -1.01 -7.89
CA TYR A 49 5.04 -0.77 -7.88
C TYR A 49 4.64 0.39 -8.79
N LEU A 50 5.37 1.50 -8.76
CA LEU A 50 5.10 2.64 -9.65
C LEU A 50 5.26 2.24 -11.12
N SER A 51 6.35 1.54 -11.47
CA SER A 51 6.57 1.05 -12.84
C SER A 51 5.45 0.13 -13.30
N SER A 52 4.90 -0.74 -12.45
CA SER A 52 3.77 -1.60 -12.81
C SER A 52 2.47 -0.83 -13.06
N LEU A 53 2.25 0.28 -12.36
CA LEU A 53 1.06 1.12 -12.56
C LEU A 53 1.17 1.99 -13.81
N GLN A 54 2.37 2.48 -14.12
CA GLN A 54 2.62 3.42 -15.22
C GLN A 54 3.12 2.75 -16.51
N GLY A 55 3.37 1.43 -16.49
CA GLY A 55 4.00 0.71 -17.59
C GLY A 55 5.45 1.12 -17.85
N GLY A 56 6.15 1.65 -16.84
CA GLY A 56 7.53 2.14 -16.96
C GLY A 56 8.59 1.05 -16.82
N GLU A 57 9.86 1.41 -17.08
CA GLU A 57 10.99 0.50 -16.86
C GLU A 57 11.15 0.15 -15.38
N LEU A 58 11.49 -1.11 -15.09
CA LEU A 58 11.79 -1.55 -13.74
C LEU A 58 13.12 -0.96 -13.24
N PRO A 59 13.28 -0.71 -11.94
CA PRO A 59 14.54 -0.22 -11.38
C PRO A 59 15.66 -1.26 -11.58
N ASN A 60 16.86 -0.78 -11.95
CA ASN A 60 18.01 -1.64 -12.17
C ASN A 60 18.39 -2.45 -10.91
N PRO A 61 18.37 -3.80 -10.95
CA PRO A 61 18.63 -4.66 -9.80
C PRO A 61 20.09 -4.60 -9.32
N LYS A 62 21.06 -4.36 -10.22
CA LYS A 62 22.48 -4.24 -9.86
C LYS A 62 22.74 -3.04 -8.95
N ARG A 63 22.00 -1.94 -9.16
CA ARG A 63 22.09 -0.75 -8.31
C ARG A 63 21.65 -1.04 -6.89
N LEU A 64 20.61 -1.85 -6.70
CA LEU A 64 20.18 -2.26 -5.36
C LEU A 64 21.23 -3.16 -4.69
N LEU A 65 21.77 -4.15 -5.42
CA LEU A 65 22.76 -5.08 -4.88
C LEU A 65 24.08 -4.41 -4.46
N ALA A 66 24.41 -3.25 -5.02
CA ALA A 66 25.55 -2.45 -4.58
C ALA A 66 25.43 -1.99 -3.12
N PHE A 67 24.20 -1.76 -2.63
CA PHE A 67 23.94 -1.33 -1.25
C PHE A 67 23.99 -2.46 -0.22
N ALA A 68 24.07 -3.72 -0.64
CA ALA A 68 24.23 -4.82 0.29
C ALA A 68 25.57 -4.68 1.05
N SER A 69 25.47 -4.62 2.38
CA SER A 69 26.61 -4.59 3.29
C SER A 69 27.44 -5.85 3.19
N ARG A 70 28.69 -5.79 3.66
CA ARG A 70 29.59 -6.94 3.71
C ARG A 70 28.99 -8.18 4.42
N PRO A 71 28.38 -8.07 5.62
CA PRO A 71 27.76 -9.22 6.27
C PRO A 71 26.58 -9.79 5.48
N THR A 72 25.78 -8.95 4.82
CA THR A 72 24.68 -9.41 3.94
C THR A 72 25.21 -10.13 2.71
N LYS A 73 26.27 -9.63 2.08
CA LYS A 73 26.94 -10.30 0.95
C LYS A 73 27.48 -11.68 1.35
N LEU A 74 28.08 -11.80 2.54
CA LEU A 74 28.53 -13.09 3.06
C LEU A 74 27.36 -14.06 3.29
N ALA A 75 26.25 -13.58 3.85
CA ALA A 75 25.05 -14.39 4.05
C ALA A 75 24.45 -14.87 2.71
N MET A 76 24.35 -14.00 1.71
CA MET A 76 23.94 -14.39 0.36
C MET A 76 24.90 -15.39 -0.29
N GLY A 77 26.21 -15.24 -0.05
CA GLY A 77 27.22 -16.22 -0.48
C GLY A 77 27.01 -17.59 0.13
N ARG A 78 26.65 -17.67 1.43
CA ARG A 78 26.29 -18.94 2.10
C ARG A 78 25.01 -19.55 1.55
N LEU A 79 24.05 -18.73 1.13
CA LEU A 79 22.83 -19.19 0.44
C LEU A 79 23.10 -19.63 -1.00
N GLY A 80 24.26 -19.31 -1.57
CA GLY A 80 24.62 -19.63 -2.96
C GLY A 80 23.91 -18.79 -4.02
N ILE A 81 23.16 -17.75 -3.60
CA ILE A 81 22.31 -16.96 -4.51
C ILE A 81 22.53 -15.47 -4.24
N PHE A 82 23.05 -14.76 -5.25
CA PHE A 82 23.27 -13.31 -5.22
C PHE A 82 22.23 -12.60 -6.10
N SER A 83 21.03 -12.40 -5.57
CA SER A 83 19.92 -11.78 -6.29
C SER A 83 19.16 -10.80 -5.41
N VAL A 84 18.34 -9.94 -6.03
CA VAL A 84 17.46 -9.04 -5.29
C VAL A 84 16.52 -9.83 -4.37
N SER A 85 16.07 -11.01 -4.79
CA SER A 85 15.19 -11.87 -4.00
C SER A 85 15.88 -12.40 -2.74
N SER A 86 17.13 -12.88 -2.83
CA SER A 86 17.87 -13.34 -1.64
C SER A 86 18.22 -12.18 -0.70
N PHE A 87 18.53 -11.00 -1.27
CA PHE A 87 18.72 -9.79 -0.48
C PHE A 87 17.43 -9.36 0.24
N HIS A 88 16.28 -9.36 -0.44
CA HIS A 88 14.97 -9.04 0.15
C HIS A 88 14.61 -10.00 1.27
N ALA A 89 14.81 -11.30 1.07
CA ALA A 89 14.55 -12.31 2.10
C ALA A 89 15.38 -12.07 3.37
N LEU A 90 16.67 -11.75 3.22
CA LEU A 90 17.55 -11.45 4.36
C LEU A 90 17.15 -10.17 5.11
N VAL A 91 16.78 -9.12 4.39
CA VAL A 91 16.30 -7.87 4.98
C VAL A 91 14.98 -8.10 5.73
N ALA A 92 14.04 -8.83 5.12
CA ALA A 92 12.75 -9.16 5.72
C ALA A 92 12.88 -10.05 6.98
N ALA A 93 13.78 -11.05 6.95
CA ALA A 93 14.02 -11.93 8.09
C ALA A 93 14.52 -11.19 9.34
N ARG A 94 15.23 -10.07 9.17
CA ARG A 94 15.68 -9.22 10.29
C ARG A 94 14.55 -8.38 10.87
N ALA A 95 13.66 -7.87 10.04
CA ALA A 95 12.50 -7.07 10.49
C ALA A 95 11.55 -7.91 11.36
N GLU A 96 11.34 -9.18 11.03
CA GLU A 96 10.53 -10.11 11.84
C GLU A 96 11.14 -10.33 13.24
N SER A 97 12.47 -10.31 13.36
CA SER A 97 13.16 -10.46 14.65
C SER A 97 12.96 -9.29 15.61
N GLY A 98 12.65 -8.09 15.09
CA GLY A 98 12.31 -6.91 15.89
C GLY A 98 10.82 -6.79 16.22
N GLY A 99 9.94 -7.41 15.43
CA GLY A 99 8.48 -7.33 15.57
C GLY A 99 7.86 -8.34 16.54
N ARG A 100 8.52 -9.50 16.75
CA ARG A 100 7.92 -10.60 17.55
C ARG A 100 7.78 -10.32 19.06
N ARG A 101 8.24 -9.17 19.54
CA ARG A 101 8.00 -8.71 20.93
C ARG A 101 6.91 -7.65 21.07
N ARG A 102 6.25 -7.24 20.01
CA ARG A 102 5.14 -6.27 20.10
C ARG A 102 3.94 -6.80 19.32
N THR A 103 2.92 -7.26 20.06
CA THR A 103 1.58 -7.67 19.61
C THR A 103 1.33 -9.18 19.41
N GLN A 104 1.49 -9.97 20.47
CA GLN A 104 0.56 -11.09 20.74
C GLN A 104 -0.25 -10.78 22.01
N ALA A 105 -1.07 -9.73 21.93
CA ALA A 105 -2.10 -9.44 22.93
C ALA A 105 -3.44 -9.24 22.21
N MET A 106 -3.86 -10.26 21.46
CA MET A 106 -5.26 -10.47 21.12
C MET A 106 -5.55 -11.94 21.41
N SER A 107 -5.73 -12.24 22.69
CA SER A 107 -6.24 -13.51 23.17
C SER A 107 -7.64 -13.73 22.59
N ARG A 108 -7.78 -14.68 21.67
CA ARG A 108 -9.09 -15.20 21.27
C ARG A 108 -9.31 -16.53 21.99
N THR A 109 -9.96 -16.54 23.16
CA THR A 109 -10.99 -17.57 23.47
C THR A 109 -11.87 -17.23 24.70
N SER A 110 -13.18 -17.19 24.43
CA SER A 110 -14.31 -17.80 25.18
C SER A 110 -14.57 -17.54 26.67
N SER A 111 -15.65 -16.80 26.96
CA SER A 111 -16.61 -16.90 28.10
C SER A 111 -17.26 -15.51 28.26
N SER A 112 -18.56 -15.24 28.43
CA SER A 112 -19.79 -16.00 28.62
C SER A 112 -20.95 -14.97 28.65
N LYS A 113 -22.10 -15.32 28.04
CA LYS A 113 -23.47 -14.81 28.27
C LYS A 113 -23.73 -13.29 28.23
N ARG A 114 -23.97 -12.72 27.03
CA ARG A 114 -25.08 -11.76 26.83
C ARG A 114 -25.74 -12.00 25.46
N LYS A 115 -27.04 -12.28 25.49
CA LYS A 115 -27.93 -12.55 24.36
C LYS A 115 -27.71 -11.55 23.21
N SER A 116 -27.24 -12.03 22.07
CA SER A 116 -27.50 -11.37 20.78
C SER A 116 -28.30 -12.35 19.92
N ARG A 117 -29.59 -12.10 19.79
CA ARG A 117 -30.51 -12.78 18.87
C ARG A 117 -30.58 -12.04 17.54
N PHE A 118 -29.41 -11.69 17.00
CA PHE A 118 -29.32 -11.19 15.62
C PHE A 118 -28.00 -11.61 14.99
N SER A 119 -27.85 -12.92 14.80
CA SER A 119 -26.85 -13.51 13.90
C SER A 119 -27.59 -14.08 12.68
N SER A 120 -28.27 -13.21 11.96
CA SER A 120 -28.93 -13.53 10.70
C SER A 120 -28.28 -12.70 9.60
N LEU A 121 -27.05 -13.07 9.24
CA LEU A 121 -26.59 -12.96 7.87
C LEU A 121 -26.35 -14.37 7.30
N TRP A 122 -27.28 -15.27 7.61
CA TRP A 122 -27.60 -16.46 6.83
C TRP A 122 -29.08 -16.39 6.43
N GLY A 123 -29.53 -15.20 6.05
CA GLY A 123 -30.87 -14.95 5.52
C GLY A 123 -30.94 -15.33 4.04
N LEU A 124 -30.62 -16.58 3.71
CA LEU A 124 -30.88 -17.15 2.40
C LEU A 124 -31.66 -18.44 2.58
N ASP A 125 -32.92 -18.30 3.01
CA ASP A 125 -33.84 -19.43 3.03
C ASP A 125 -34.32 -19.72 1.60
N THR A 126 -33.90 -20.89 1.15
CA THR A 126 -34.65 -21.90 0.39
C THR A 126 -35.75 -21.39 -0.55
N THR A 127 -35.50 -21.42 -1.87
CA THR A 127 -36.35 -22.22 -2.77
C THR A 127 -35.56 -22.69 -4.00
N SER A 128 -35.85 -23.94 -4.35
CA SER A 128 -35.54 -24.62 -5.61
C SER A 128 -34.18 -25.30 -5.78
N LYS A 129 -34.29 -26.59 -6.07
CA LYS A 129 -33.23 -27.56 -6.27
C LYS A 129 -32.42 -27.23 -7.53
N LYS A 130 -31.09 -27.26 -7.45
CA LYS A 130 -30.21 -28.02 -8.35
C LYS A 130 -28.74 -27.83 -7.99
N LYS A 131 -28.03 -28.95 -7.88
CA LYS A 131 -26.57 -29.00 -7.83
C LYS A 131 -26.01 -28.67 -9.20
N ILE A 132 -25.27 -27.57 -9.35
CA ILE A 132 -24.38 -27.34 -10.49
C ILE A 132 -23.18 -26.52 -10.00
N HIS A 133 -21.97 -27.05 -10.18
CA HIS A 133 -20.73 -26.33 -9.93
C HIS A 133 -20.53 -25.24 -11.01
N PRO A 134 -20.27 -23.97 -10.66
CA PRO A 134 -20.04 -22.95 -11.67
C PRO A 134 -18.64 -23.12 -12.27
N THR A 135 -18.58 -23.16 -13.60
CA THR A 135 -17.33 -23.21 -14.38
C THR A 135 -16.89 -21.78 -14.73
N ILE A 136 -15.58 -21.56 -14.78
CA ILE A 136 -14.85 -20.28 -14.81
C ILE A 136 -15.27 -19.25 -15.89
N ASN A 137 -16.04 -19.64 -16.90
CA ASN A 137 -16.41 -18.77 -18.02
C ASN A 137 -17.57 -17.80 -17.73
N GLN A 138 -18.29 -17.93 -16.60
CA GLN A 138 -19.37 -16.99 -16.24
C GLN A 138 -18.90 -15.72 -15.51
N VAL A 139 -17.63 -15.65 -15.09
CA VAL A 139 -17.12 -14.49 -14.32
C VAL A 139 -16.84 -13.27 -15.21
N PHE A 140 -16.70 -13.46 -16.52
CA PHE A 140 -16.23 -12.40 -17.44
C PHE A 140 -17.23 -11.97 -18.51
N ALA A 141 -18.46 -12.51 -18.53
CA ALA A 141 -19.44 -12.20 -19.58
C ALA A 141 -20.36 -11.00 -19.27
N ASP A 142 -20.42 -10.52 -18.02
CA ASP A 142 -21.32 -9.42 -17.60
C ASP A 142 -20.71 -8.00 -17.78
N GLY A 143 -19.66 -7.87 -18.59
CA GLY A 143 -18.91 -6.62 -18.76
C GLY A 143 -19.38 -5.70 -19.89
N GLU A 144 -20.13 -6.19 -20.88
CA GLU A 144 -20.38 -5.41 -22.11
C GLU A 144 -21.74 -4.68 -22.16
N GLU A 145 -22.68 -4.97 -21.26
CA GLU A 145 -24.03 -4.38 -21.32
C GLU A 145 -24.22 -3.14 -20.43
N GLN A 146 -23.31 -2.85 -19.50
CA GLN A 146 -23.47 -1.74 -18.54
C GLN A 146 -23.06 -0.36 -19.10
N MET A 147 -22.36 -0.28 -20.24
CA MET A 147 -21.90 1.00 -20.80
C MET A 147 -22.98 1.77 -21.57
N LYS A 148 -24.07 1.11 -22.01
CA LYS A 148 -25.15 1.79 -22.77
C LYS A 148 -26.21 2.46 -21.90
N LYS A 149 -26.33 2.09 -20.62
CA LYS A 149 -27.34 2.65 -19.69
C LYS A 149 -26.85 3.83 -18.85
N ALA A 150 -25.55 4.14 -18.86
CA ALA A 150 -25.00 5.27 -18.10
C ALA A 150 -24.99 6.60 -18.88
N LEU A 151 -25.27 6.58 -20.20
CA LEU A 151 -25.21 7.78 -21.05
C LEU A 151 -26.56 8.51 -21.18
N ASP A 152 -27.68 7.84 -20.89
CA ASP A 152 -29.04 8.40 -21.03
C ASP A 152 -29.53 9.15 -19.77
N GLY A 153 -28.70 9.24 -18.72
CA GLY A 153 -29.09 9.77 -17.40
C GLY A 153 -28.63 11.19 -17.07
N ILE A 154 -28.06 11.94 -18.03
CA ILE A 154 -27.43 13.25 -17.76
C ILE A 154 -28.28 14.44 -18.25
N TYR A 155 -29.38 14.23 -18.97
CA TYR A 155 -30.20 15.30 -19.55
C TYR A 155 -31.67 15.26 -19.10
N ASP A 156 -31.95 15.34 -17.80
CA ASP A 156 -33.28 15.83 -17.37
C ASP A 156 -33.29 16.27 -15.88
N VAL A 157 -32.66 17.41 -15.60
CA VAL A 157 -33.00 18.22 -14.42
C VAL A 157 -32.86 19.68 -14.82
N ASP A 158 -33.95 20.27 -15.29
CA ASP A 158 -34.32 21.66 -14.98
C ASP A 158 -35.65 22.02 -15.66
N THR A 159 -36.77 21.50 -15.14
CA THR A 159 -38.05 22.19 -15.28
C THR A 159 -38.96 21.86 -14.10
N ALA A 160 -39.53 22.92 -13.52
CA ALA A 160 -40.54 22.94 -12.46
C ALA A 160 -40.04 22.86 -11.00
N ARG A 161 -39.77 24.05 -10.42
CA ARG A 161 -40.60 24.63 -9.35
C ARG A 161 -40.03 25.95 -8.82
N GLU A 162 -40.38 27.06 -9.46
CA GLU A 162 -40.63 28.32 -8.75
C GLU A 162 -41.95 28.89 -9.27
N SER A 163 -42.99 28.71 -8.46
CA SER A 163 -44.20 29.52 -8.52
C SER A 163 -44.40 30.07 -7.11
N VAL A 164 -44.22 31.38 -6.95
CA VAL A 164 -45.11 32.31 -6.23
C VAL A 164 -44.39 33.66 -6.05
N LYS A 165 -45.11 34.75 -6.37
CA LYS A 165 -44.82 36.19 -6.19
C LYS A 165 -43.91 36.81 -7.27
N SER A 166 -44.31 37.79 -8.07
CA SER A 166 -45.26 38.90 -7.84
C SER A 166 -45.71 39.47 -9.20
N GLU A 167 -46.97 39.88 -9.30
CA GLU A 167 -47.48 40.78 -10.33
C GLU A 167 -46.96 42.22 -10.10
N GLU A 168 -47.15 43.07 -11.13
CA GLU A 168 -46.79 44.50 -11.27
C GLU A 168 -45.31 44.72 -11.66
N GLU A 169 -44.93 45.38 -12.76
CA GLU A 169 -45.54 46.52 -13.45
C GLU A 169 -45.33 46.49 -14.96
N SER A 170 -46.27 47.13 -15.66
CA SER A 170 -46.21 47.48 -17.06
C SER A 170 -45.10 48.51 -17.34
N SER A 171 -44.46 48.45 -18.51
CA SER A 171 -44.61 49.52 -19.49
C SER A 171 -43.79 49.29 -20.75
N SER A 172 -44.47 49.57 -21.84
CA SER A 172 -44.03 49.69 -23.22
C SER A 172 -42.78 50.56 -23.43
N GLY A 173 -41.88 50.09 -24.30
CA GLY A 173 -40.81 50.89 -24.88
C GLY A 173 -40.51 50.43 -26.31
N GLN A 174 -41.26 50.98 -27.27
CA GLN A 174 -41.00 50.82 -28.71
C GLN A 174 -39.60 51.34 -29.07
N HIS A 175 -38.88 50.59 -29.91
CA HIS A 175 -37.80 51.15 -30.72
C HIS A 175 -37.95 50.73 -32.18
N ARG A 176 -37.90 51.75 -33.04
CA ARG A 176 -38.12 51.77 -34.49
C ARG A 176 -37.07 50.99 -35.29
N ARG A 177 -37.50 50.58 -36.50
CA ARG A 177 -36.81 50.41 -37.81
C ARG A 177 -37.57 49.29 -38.54
N ASP A 178 -38.16 49.41 -39.72
CA ASP A 178 -38.27 50.44 -40.76
C ASP A 178 -39.66 50.30 -41.41
#